data_AF-A0A2T1D998-F1
#
_entry.id   AF-A0A2T1D998-F1
#
_cell.length_a   1.000
_cell.length_b   1.000
_cell.length_c   1.000
_cell.angle_alpha   90.00
_cell.angle_beta   90.00
_cell.angle_gamma   90.00
#
_symmetry.space_group_name_H-M   'P 1'
#
loop_
_entity.id
_entity.type
_entity.pdbx_description
1 polymer ?
#
loop_
_entity_poly.entity_id
_entity_poly.type
_entity_poly.pdbx_seq_one_letter_code
_entity_poly.pdbx_strand_id
1 'polypeptide(L)'
;MKLIVEVVSTNWQDDYSLKLTDYEALGIQEYWAIDYAGLGGRLHIGYPKRLTFSIYNLTDEGEYEVQRFRGSDRLLSPTFPNLSLVADQVFAARQ
;
A
#
# COMPACT_ATOMS: atom_id res chain seq x y z
N MET A 1 13.04 11.10 -2.21
CA MET A 1 13.09 9.65 -2.56
C MET A 1 11.76 9.31 -3.22
N LYS A 2 11.73 8.47 -4.27
CA LYS A 2 10.52 8.33 -5.12
C LYS A 2 9.52 7.28 -4.63
N LEU A 3 9.98 6.18 -4.06
CA LEU A 3 9.13 5.06 -3.66
C LEU A 3 9.69 4.36 -2.40
N ILE A 4 8.80 4.02 -1.47
CA ILE A 4 9.03 3.02 -0.41
C ILE A 4 8.04 1.87 -0.60
N VAL A 5 8.50 0.64 -0.41
CA VAL A 5 7.64 -0.56 -0.43
C VAL A 5 7.80 -1.31 0.88
N GLU A 6 6.67 -1.65 1.49
CA GLU A 6 6.61 -2.35 2.75
C GLU A 6 5.66 -3.55 2.68
N VAL A 7 6.12 -4.67 3.25
CA VAL A 7 5.31 -5.88 3.40
C VAL A 7 4.81 -5.93 4.83
N VAL A 8 3.50 -5.81 5.00
CA VAL A 8 2.86 -5.72 6.31
C VAL A 8 2.97 -7.05 7.03
N SER A 9 3.38 -6.99 8.30
CA SER A 9 3.53 -8.17 9.16
C SER A 9 2.55 -8.11 10.33
N THR A 10 2.76 -8.97 11.34
CA THR A 10 1.94 -8.97 12.56
C THR A 10 2.01 -7.66 13.34
N ASN A 11 3.03 -6.82 13.11
CA ASN A 11 3.18 -5.50 13.75
C ASN A 11 2.50 -4.35 12.97
N TRP A 12 1.41 -4.65 12.26
CA TRP A 12 0.73 -3.73 11.34
C TRP A 12 0.27 -2.40 11.96
N GLN A 13 0.15 -2.33 13.30
CA GLN A 13 -0.26 -1.11 14.00
C GLN A 13 0.77 0.02 13.80
N ASP A 14 2.06 -0.31 13.86
CA ASP A 14 3.13 0.65 13.61
C ASP A 14 3.27 0.95 12.11
N ASP A 15 3.09 -0.07 11.26
CA ASP A 15 3.26 0.01 9.81
C ASP A 15 2.26 0.95 9.12
N TYR A 16 1.02 1.01 9.63
CA TYR A 16 -0.03 1.84 9.03
C TYR A 16 -0.13 3.26 9.60
N SER A 17 0.06 3.45 10.90
CA SER A 17 -0.27 4.75 11.52
C SER A 17 0.95 5.62 11.80
N LEU A 18 2.10 5.05 12.12
CA LEU A 18 3.29 5.86 12.44
C LEU A 18 4.05 6.27 11.17
N LYS A 19 4.11 5.37 10.17
CA LYS A 19 4.91 5.59 8.95
C LYS A 19 4.30 6.55 7.93
N LEU A 20 2.97 6.67 7.87
CA LEU A 20 2.32 7.56 6.89
C LEU A 20 2.72 9.02 7.13
N THR A 21 2.55 9.51 8.35
CA THR A 21 2.88 10.90 8.70
C THR A 21 4.37 11.20 8.54
N ASP A 22 5.25 10.27 8.91
CA ASP A 22 6.69 10.43 8.72
C ASP A 22 7.06 10.50 7.22
N TYR A 23 6.44 9.67 6.38
CA TYR A 23 6.73 9.64 4.94
C TYR A 23 6.14 10.84 4.19
N GLU A 24 5.00 11.36 4.63
CA GLU A 24 4.46 12.66 4.16
C GLU A 24 5.44 13.79 4.48
N ALA A 25 5.90 13.87 5.74
CA ALA A 25 6.86 14.89 6.17
C ALA A 25 8.22 14.79 5.44
N LEU A 26 8.61 13.58 5.04
CA LEU A 26 9.83 13.33 4.25
C LEU A 26 9.62 13.55 2.74
N GLY A 27 8.41 13.85 2.27
CA GLY A 27 8.09 14.10 0.86
C GLY A 27 8.29 12.87 -0.02
N ILE A 28 7.92 11.68 0.48
CA ILE A 28 8.00 10.45 -0.31
C ILE A 28 6.82 10.39 -1.27
N GLN A 29 7.08 10.47 -2.58
CA GLN A 29 6.01 10.60 -3.58
C GLN A 29 5.06 9.41 -3.61
N GLU A 30 5.57 8.19 -3.40
CA GLU A 30 4.77 6.97 -3.48
C GLU A 30 5.17 6.01 -2.36
N TYR A 31 4.18 5.41 -1.70
CA TYR A 31 4.39 4.42 -0.64
C TYR A 31 3.47 3.22 -0.85
N TRP A 32 4.02 2.02 -0.86
CA TRP A 32 3.26 0.78 -1.03
C TRP A 32 3.22 -0.01 0.27
N ALA A 33 2.02 -0.34 0.74
CA ALA A 33 1.81 -1.26 1.86
C ALA A 33 1.12 -2.53 1.35
N ILE A 34 1.80 -3.67 1.48
CA ILE A 34 1.37 -4.96 0.94
C ILE A 34 0.94 -5.87 2.09
N ASP A 35 -0.37 -5.94 2.33
CA ASP A 35 -0.96 -6.85 3.32
C ASP A 35 -1.41 -8.14 2.63
N TYR A 36 -0.47 -9.08 2.51
CA TYR A 36 -0.68 -10.37 1.86
C TYR A 36 -1.43 -11.39 2.74
N ALA A 37 -1.62 -11.11 4.04
CA ALA A 37 -2.25 -12.01 4.99
C ALA A 37 -3.59 -11.48 5.53
N GLY A 38 -3.98 -10.26 5.16
CA GLY A 38 -5.20 -9.60 5.63
C GLY A 38 -5.15 -9.29 7.13
N LEU A 39 -3.98 -8.92 7.65
CA LEU A 39 -3.75 -8.71 9.09
C LEU A 39 -4.17 -7.31 9.55
N GLY A 40 -4.04 -6.32 8.68
CA GLY A 40 -4.24 -4.90 8.93
C GLY A 40 -5.60 -4.55 9.55
N GLY A 41 -5.66 -3.37 10.16
CA GLY A 41 -6.89 -2.84 10.74
C GLY A 41 -8.00 -2.66 9.69
N ARG A 42 -9.27 -2.76 10.12
CA ARG A 42 -10.44 -2.62 9.22
C ARG A 42 -10.47 -1.31 8.44
N LEU A 43 -9.93 -0.23 9.02
CA LEU A 43 -9.82 1.08 8.34
C LEU A 43 -8.83 1.04 7.15
N HIS A 44 -7.84 0.16 7.20
CA HIS A 44 -6.81 0.05 6.17
C HIS A 44 -7.15 -0.98 5.11
N ILE A 45 -7.71 -2.13 5.50
CA ILE A 45 -7.96 -3.26 4.57
C ILE A 45 -9.43 -3.62 4.39
N GLY A 46 -10.35 -2.87 5.01
CA GLY A 46 -11.79 -3.06 4.90
C GLY A 46 -12.35 -4.18 5.79
N TYR A 47 -13.66 -4.43 5.63
CA TYR A 47 -14.38 -5.53 6.27
C TYR A 47 -15.33 -6.21 5.25
N PRO A 48 -15.36 -7.56 5.14
CA PRO A 48 -14.47 -8.51 5.81
C PRO A 48 -13.00 -8.25 5.45
N LYS A 49 -12.08 -8.59 6.36
CA LYS A 49 -10.63 -8.40 6.12
C LYS A 49 -10.21 -9.23 4.90
N ARG A 50 -9.46 -8.61 4.00
CA ARG A 50 -8.96 -9.22 2.76
C ARG A 50 -7.52 -8.81 2.52
N LEU A 51 -6.79 -9.66 1.80
CA LEU A 51 -5.49 -9.31 1.25
C LEU A 51 -5.65 -8.01 0.46
N THR A 52 -4.80 -7.03 0.75
CA THR A 52 -4.94 -5.68 0.20
C THR A 52 -3.57 -5.13 -0.13
N PHE A 53 -3.44 -4.64 -1.36
CA PHE A 53 -2.30 -3.87 -1.80
C PHE A 53 -2.71 -2.41 -1.78
N SER A 54 -2.06 -1.59 -0.96
CA SER A 54 -2.34 -0.16 -0.87
C SER A 54 -1.21 0.64 -1.51
N ILE A 55 -1.54 1.53 -2.44
CA ILE A 55 -0.62 2.52 -3.00
C ILE A 55 -1.05 3.89 -2.50
N TYR A 56 -0.18 4.53 -1.74
CA TYR A 56 -0.31 5.90 -1.26
C TYR A 56 0.47 6.81 -2.21
N ASN A 57 -0.16 7.89 -2.68
CA ASN A 57 0.46 8.91 -3.51
C ASN A 57 0.39 10.25 -2.81
N LEU A 58 1.53 10.92 -2.68
CA LEU A 58 1.61 12.22 -2.01
C LEU A 58 0.99 13.26 -2.93
N THR A 59 0.00 13.99 -2.43
CA THR A 59 -0.62 15.10 -3.16
C THR A 59 0.21 16.37 -3.06
N ASP A 60 -0.14 17.38 -3.85
CA ASP A 60 0.53 18.69 -3.81
C ASP A 60 0.26 19.42 -2.48
N GLU A 61 -0.81 19.05 -1.76
CA GLU A 61 -1.11 19.53 -0.40
C GLU A 61 -0.24 18.87 0.68
N GLY A 62 0.56 17.86 0.32
CA GLY A 62 1.47 17.16 1.23
C GLY A 62 0.81 16.04 2.04
N GLU A 63 -0.37 15.56 1.64
CA GLU A 63 -1.09 14.46 2.27
C GLU A 63 -1.14 13.24 1.34
N TYR A 64 -1.21 12.04 1.90
CA TYR A 64 -1.36 10.83 1.10
C TYR A 64 -2.81 10.53 0.73
N GLU A 65 -3.04 10.33 -0.57
CA GLU A 65 -4.22 9.62 -1.06
C GLU A 65 -3.93 8.14 -1.30
N VAL A 66 -4.85 7.27 -0.89
CA VAL A 66 -4.68 5.81 -0.98
C VAL A 66 -5.60 5.15 -1.99
N GLN A 67 -5.01 4.36 -2.88
CA GLN A 67 -5.70 3.40 -3.74
C GLN A 67 -5.47 1.99 -3.22
N ARG A 68 -6.54 1.19 -3.13
CA ARG A 68 -6.49 -0.18 -2.60
C ARG A 68 -6.90 -1.16 -3.69
N PHE A 69 -6.05 -2.16 -3.93
CA PHE A 69 -6.20 -3.16 -4.98
C PHE A 69 -6.32 -4.55 -4.38
N ARG A 70 -7.21 -5.38 -4.95
CA ARG A 70 -7.48 -6.75 -4.51
C ARG A 70 -7.79 -7.65 -5.70
N GLY A 71 -7.59 -8.96 -5.57
CA GLY A 71 -8.02 -9.89 -6.61
C GLY A 71 -7.30 -9.62 -7.95
N SER A 72 -8.09 -9.51 -9.00
CA SER A 72 -7.65 -9.18 -10.36
C SER A 72 -7.45 -7.68 -10.64
N ASP A 73 -7.56 -6.81 -9.62
CA ASP A 73 -7.34 -5.38 -9.81
C ASP A 73 -5.91 -5.13 -10.30
N ARG A 74 -5.78 -4.35 -11.39
CA ARG A 74 -4.49 -3.93 -11.92
C ARG A 74 -3.92 -2.83 -11.04
N LEU A 75 -2.67 -2.98 -10.63
CA LEU A 75 -1.95 -1.99 -9.85
C LEU A 75 -1.70 -0.73 -10.71
N LEU A 76 -2.08 0.43 -10.18
CA LEU A 76 -1.87 1.72 -10.82
C LEU A 76 -0.84 2.51 -10.02
N SER A 77 0.33 2.72 -10.61
CA SER A 77 1.46 3.44 -10.01
C SER A 77 1.86 4.60 -10.91
N PRO A 78 1.78 5.85 -10.45
CA PRO A 78 2.36 6.99 -11.14
C PRO A 78 3.87 6.86 -11.35
N THR A 79 4.59 6.23 -10.40
CA THR A 79 6.03 5.96 -10.52
C THR A 79 6.34 4.94 -11.63
N PHE A 80 5.45 3.97 -11.85
CA PHE A 80 5.57 2.94 -12.88
C PHE A 80 4.31 2.86 -13.76
N PRO A 81 4.11 3.80 -14.70
CA PRO A 81 2.87 3.90 -15.49
C PRO A 81 2.61 2.68 -16.39
N ASN A 82 3.67 1.95 -16.76
CA ASN A 82 3.59 0.76 -17.58
C ASN A 82 3.52 -0.55 -16.76
N LEU A 83 3.38 -0.45 -15.43
CA LEU A 83 3.25 -1.62 -14.57
C LEU A 83 2.01 -2.43 -14.97
N SER A 84 2.23 -3.70 -15.28
CA SER A 84 1.18 -4.64 -15.69
C SER A 84 1.15 -5.84 -14.74
N LEU A 85 0.86 -5.56 -13.47
CA LEU A 85 0.66 -6.55 -12.41
C LEU A 85 -0.75 -6.43 -11.86
N VAL A 86 -1.36 -7.56 -11.50
CA VAL A 86 -2.58 -7.60 -10.70
C VAL A 86 -2.28 -7.99 -9.26
N ALA A 87 -3.10 -7.55 -8.31
CA ALA A 87 -2.85 -7.75 -6.88
C ALA A 87 -2.65 -9.25 -6.52
N ASP A 88 -3.46 -10.15 -7.05
CA ASP A 88 -3.36 -11.59 -6.78
C ASP A 88 -2.04 -12.21 -7.27
N GLN A 89 -1.42 -11.69 -8.34
CA GLN A 89 -0.11 -12.16 -8.78
C GLN A 89 0.97 -11.86 -7.74
N VAL A 90 0.88 -10.70 -7.09
CA VAL A 90 1.77 -10.34 -5.97
C VAL A 90 1.48 -11.25 -4.78
N PHE A 91 0.21 -11.43 -4.42
CA PHE A 91 -0.16 -12.30 -3.30
C PHE A 91 0.11 -13.78 -3.54
N ALA A 92 0.28 -14.24 -4.79
CA ALA A 92 0.62 -15.62 -5.09
C ALA A 92 2.11 -15.93 -4.85
N ALA A 93 2.98 -14.92 -4.81
CA ALA A 93 4.42 -15.06 -4.63
C ALA A 93 4.85 -15.28 -3.16
N ARG A 94 3.98 -15.88 -2.33
CA ARG A 94 4.19 -16.12 -0.89
C ARG A 94 5.41 -17.04 -0.69
N GLN A 95 6.33 -16.68 0.20
CA GLN A 95 7.44 -17.54 0.64
C GLN A 95 6.96 -18.63 1.61
#